data_AF-V6Q4E1-F1
#
_entry.id   AF-V6Q4E1-F1
#
_cell.length_a   1.000
_cell.length_b   1.000
_cell.length_c   1.000
_cell.angle_alpha   90.00
_cell.angle_beta   90.00
_cell.angle_gamma   90.00
#
_symmetry.space_group_name_H-M   'P 1'
#
loop_
_entity.id
_entity.type
_entity.pdbx_description
1 polymer ?
#
loop_
_entity_poly.entity_id
_entity_poly.type
_entity_poly.pdbx_seq_one_letter_code
_entity_poly.pdbx_strand_id
1 'polypeptide(L)'
;MLKQKSLATFSEAYRTLYYALRNMPTLQKARKSGLLSEHFNSRIMLAVTEVNGCNLCSYGHTTLALESGMNQTEISQLLGGEMDDTPEHEQAAILFAQHVADQRGAVSEKAWEHLT
;
A
#
# COMPACT_ATOMS: atom_id res chain seq x y z
N MET A 1 -8.82 -17.52 2.49
CA MET A 1 -7.60 -17.90 3.25
C MET A 1 -6.43 -17.18 2.59
N LEU A 2 -5.96 -16.08 3.19
CA LEU A 2 -4.88 -15.26 2.61
C LEU A 2 -3.63 -16.13 2.48
N LYS A 3 -3.19 -16.38 1.24
CA LYS A 3 -2.05 -17.24 0.96
C LYS A 3 -0.79 -16.43 1.25
N GLN A 4 -0.14 -16.72 2.38
CA GLN A 4 1.05 -15.99 2.81
C GLN A 4 2.17 -16.17 1.77
N LYS A 5 2.77 -15.06 1.32
CA LYS A 5 3.89 -15.11 0.38
C LYS A 5 5.13 -15.69 1.04
N SER A 6 5.96 -16.39 0.26
CA SER A 6 7.26 -16.89 0.73
C SER A 6 8.15 -15.73 1.18
N LEU A 7 9.00 -15.99 2.18
CA LEU A 7 9.93 -14.99 2.70
C LEU A 7 10.88 -14.48 1.60
N ALA A 8 11.24 -13.20 1.69
CA ALA A 8 12.21 -12.59 0.79
C ALA A 8 13.60 -13.20 0.98
N THR A 9 14.36 -13.28 -0.10
CA THR A 9 15.80 -13.55 -0.05
C THR A 9 16.53 -12.40 0.64
N PHE A 10 17.76 -12.65 1.11
CA PHE A 10 18.58 -11.61 1.74
C PHE A 10 18.80 -10.40 0.81
N SER A 11 19.03 -10.64 -0.48
CA SER A 11 19.23 -9.59 -1.48
C SER A 11 17.96 -8.73 -1.67
N GLU A 12 16.79 -9.37 -1.78
CA GLU A 12 15.50 -8.66 -1.88
C GLU A 12 15.22 -7.85 -0.62
N ALA A 13 15.48 -8.40 0.56
CA ALA A 13 15.29 -7.71 1.84
C ALA A 13 16.21 -6.49 1.96
N TYR A 14 17.50 -6.64 1.61
CA TYR A 14 18.46 -5.53 1.60
C TYR A 14 18.03 -4.43 0.62
N ARG A 15 17.66 -4.80 -0.62
CA ARG A 15 17.18 -3.87 -1.64
C ARG A 15 15.94 -3.10 -1.18
N THR A 16 14.98 -3.81 -0.59
CA THR A 16 13.75 -3.23 -0.05
C THR A 16 14.05 -2.22 1.04
N LEU A 17 14.90 -2.60 2.00
CA LEU A 17 15.33 -1.71 3.09
C LEU A 17 16.06 -0.47 2.57
N TYR A 18 16.97 -0.65 1.61
CA TYR A 18 17.70 0.46 0.98
C TYR A 18 16.75 1.48 0.34
N TYR A 19 15.81 1.03 -0.50
CA TYR A 19 14.86 1.92 -1.15
C TYR A 19 13.86 2.55 -0.17
N ALA A 20 13.43 1.82 0.86
CA ALA A 20 12.56 2.36 1.90
C ALA A 20 13.25 3.53 2.63
N LEU A 21 14.49 3.34 3.07
CA LEU A 21 15.27 4.38 3.75
C LEU A 21 15.58 5.55 2.82
N ARG A 22 15.99 5.28 1.58
CA ARG A 22 16.34 6.31 0.59
C ARG A 22 15.14 7.19 0.20
N ASN A 23 13.94 6.63 0.13
CA ASN A 23 12.73 7.35 -0.27
C ASN A 23 11.91 7.90 0.91
N MET A 24 12.31 7.62 2.16
CA MET A 24 11.62 8.13 3.35
C MET A 24 11.42 9.66 3.36
N PRO A 25 12.42 10.49 2.96
CA PRO A 25 12.22 11.94 2.91
C PRO A 25 11.16 12.36 1.88
N THR A 26 11.08 11.67 0.75
CA THR A 26 10.08 11.92 -0.30
C THR A 26 8.68 11.63 0.20
N LEU A 27 8.49 10.48 0.87
CA LEU A 27 7.22 10.12 1.50
C LEU A 27 6.80 11.14 2.56
N GLN A 28 7.72 11.56 3.42
CA GLN A 28 7.45 12.59 4.43
C GLN A 28 7.05 13.93 3.79
N LYS A 29 7.73 14.33 2.71
CA LYS A 29 7.39 15.55 1.96
C LYS A 29 5.99 15.47 1.35
N ALA A 30 5.65 14.35 0.72
CA ALA A 30 4.32 14.14 0.11
C ALA A 30 3.18 14.20 1.14
N ARG A 31 3.39 13.63 2.34
CA ARG A 31 2.45 13.74 3.46
C ARG A 31 2.32 15.18 3.93
N LYS A 32 3.45 15.86 4.17
CA LYS A 32 3.46 17.26 4.64
C LYS A 32 2.84 18.25 3.64
N SER A 33 2.96 17.98 2.34
CA SER A 33 2.38 18.83 1.29
C SER A 33 0.90 18.53 1.01
N GLY A 34 0.30 17.54 1.68
CA GLY A 34 -1.08 17.11 1.44
C GLY A 34 -1.27 16.32 0.13
N LEU A 35 -0.20 16.00 -0.60
CA LEU A 35 -0.28 15.14 -1.79
C LEU A 35 -0.76 13.74 -1.42
N LEU A 36 -0.36 13.27 -0.23
CA LEU A 36 -0.81 12.02 0.35
C LEU A 36 -1.57 12.33 1.64
N SER A 37 -2.88 12.44 1.55
CA SER A 37 -3.75 12.60 2.73
C SER A 37 -3.64 11.40 3.67
N GLU A 38 -4.04 11.55 4.93
CA GLU A 38 -3.99 10.44 5.89
C GLU A 38 -4.85 9.25 5.47
N HIS A 39 -6.04 9.53 4.92
CA HIS A 39 -6.94 8.49 4.39
C HIS A 39 -6.34 7.84 3.15
N PHE A 40 -5.85 8.62 2.19
CA PHE A 40 -5.24 8.06 0.98
C PHE A 40 -4.02 7.19 1.30
N ASN A 41 -3.15 7.64 2.22
CA ASN A 41 -2.03 6.84 2.72
C ASN A 41 -2.52 5.54 3.37
N SER A 42 -3.57 5.59 4.18
CA SER A 42 -4.11 4.41 4.86
C SER A 42 -4.72 3.40 3.87
N ARG A 43 -5.42 3.86 2.82
CA ARG A 43 -5.95 3.00 1.76
C ARG A 43 -4.85 2.23 1.04
N ILE A 44 -3.77 2.92 0.65
CA ILE A 44 -2.59 2.28 0.05
C ILE A 44 -2.01 1.21 0.98
N MET A 45 -1.84 1.54 2.27
CA MET A 45 -1.26 0.60 3.24
C MET A 45 -2.14 -0.63 3.47
N LEU A 46 -3.47 -0.47 3.53
CA LEU A 46 -4.42 -1.58 3.68
C LEU A 46 -4.45 -2.48 2.44
N ALA A 47 -4.51 -1.89 1.24
CA ALA A 47 -4.50 -2.66 0.00
C ALA A 47 -3.17 -3.42 -0.22
N VAL A 48 -2.03 -2.80 0.11
CA VAL A 48 -0.72 -3.48 0.09
C VAL A 48 -0.64 -4.59 1.16
N THR A 49 -1.32 -4.41 2.29
CA THR A 49 -1.39 -5.42 3.35
C THR A 49 -2.17 -6.66 2.92
N GLU A 50 -3.27 -6.47 2.20
CA GLU A 50 -4.08 -7.55 1.59
C GLU A 50 -3.20 -8.42 0.67
N VAL A 51 -2.52 -7.79 -0.30
CA VAL A 51 -1.63 -8.49 -1.25
C VAL A 51 -0.50 -9.26 -0.56
N ASN A 52 0.06 -8.70 0.52
CA ASN A 52 1.17 -9.32 1.25
C ASN A 52 0.73 -10.40 2.24
N GLY A 53 -0.54 -10.43 2.67
CA GLY A 53 -1.04 -11.35 3.70
C GLY A 53 -0.30 -11.18 5.04
N CYS A 54 0.03 -9.94 5.42
CA CYS A 54 0.79 -9.65 6.65
C CYS A 54 -0.15 -9.39 7.83
N ASN A 55 -0.28 -10.36 8.75
CA ASN A 55 -1.15 -10.23 9.93
C ASN A 55 -0.78 -9.03 10.81
N LEU A 56 0.51 -8.81 11.09
CA LEU A 56 0.95 -7.69 11.93
C LEU A 56 0.59 -6.34 11.29
N CYS A 57 0.82 -6.22 9.97
CA CYS A 57 0.50 -5.04 9.20
C CYS A 57 -1.02 -4.81 9.17
N SER A 58 -1.81 -5.88 9.07
CA SER A 58 -3.28 -5.83 9.11
C SER A 58 -3.76 -5.19 10.40
N TYR A 59 -3.25 -5.62 11.55
CA TYR A 59 -3.62 -4.99 12.82
C TYR A 59 -3.11 -3.55 12.90
N GLY A 60 -1.83 -3.31 12.61
CA GLY A 60 -1.21 -1.99 12.74
C GLY A 60 -1.87 -0.93 11.86
N HIS A 61 -2.08 -1.23 10.57
CA HIS A 61 -2.69 -0.28 9.64
C HIS A 61 -4.20 -0.13 9.82
N THR A 62 -4.90 -1.17 10.31
CA THR A 62 -6.31 -1.02 10.72
C THR A 62 -6.43 -0.05 11.88
N THR A 63 -5.60 -0.17 12.92
CA THR A 63 -5.61 0.77 14.06
C THR A 63 -5.39 2.20 13.58
N LEU A 64 -4.36 2.44 12.75
CA LEU A 64 -4.07 3.77 12.22
C LEU A 64 -5.22 4.33 11.36
N ALA A 65 -5.85 3.48 10.54
CA ALA A 65 -6.98 3.90 9.71
C ALA A 65 -8.19 4.30 10.58
N LEU A 66 -8.50 3.52 11.63
CA LEU A 66 -9.56 3.83 12.57
C LEU A 66 -9.29 5.13 13.34
N GLU A 67 -8.06 5.33 13.82
CA GLU A 67 -7.65 6.57 14.51
C GLU A 67 -7.75 7.81 13.61
N SER A 68 -7.59 7.63 12.29
CA SER A 68 -7.81 8.69 11.30
C SER A 68 -9.29 8.95 10.98
N GLY A 69 -10.21 8.18 11.56
CA GLY A 69 -11.67 8.31 11.33
C GLY A 69 -12.16 7.65 10.04
N MET A 70 -11.40 6.71 9.47
CA MET A 70 -11.82 5.95 8.30
C MET A 70 -12.96 4.98 8.65
N ASN A 71 -13.86 4.73 7.69
CA ASN A 71 -15.00 3.85 7.89
C ASN A 71 -14.56 2.38 8.02
N GLN A 72 -15.14 1.66 8.98
CA GLN A 72 -14.87 0.23 9.18
C GLN A 72 -15.22 -0.62 7.95
N THR A 73 -16.29 -0.28 7.23
CA THR A 73 -16.68 -1.01 6.00
C THR A 73 -15.61 -0.88 4.92
N GLU A 74 -15.14 0.35 4.68
CA GLU A 74 -14.08 0.65 3.71
C GLU A 74 -12.78 -0.09 4.07
N ILE A 75 -12.38 -0.11 5.35
CA ILE A 75 -11.22 -0.87 5.82
C ILE A 75 -11.37 -2.37 5.52
N SER A 76 -12.54 -2.93 5.82
CA SER A 76 -12.82 -4.35 5.58
C SER A 76 -12.81 -4.70 4.09
N GLN A 77 -13.36 -3.82 3.24
CA GLN A 77 -13.33 -3.98 1.78
C GLN A 77 -11.90 -3.98 1.27
N LEU A 78 -11.08 -3.01 1.66
CA LEU A 78 -9.68 -2.91 1.22
C LEU A 78 -8.84 -4.12 1.65
N LEU A 79 -9.06 -4.65 2.86
CA LEU A 79 -8.42 -5.89 3.31
C LEU A 79 -8.99 -7.15 2.62
N GLY A 80 -10.17 -7.04 2.02
CA GLY A 80 -10.81 -8.06 1.19
C GLY A 80 -10.47 -7.96 -0.30
N GLY A 81 -9.76 -6.92 -0.74
CA GLY A 81 -9.43 -6.66 -2.14
C GLY A 81 -10.51 -5.91 -2.92
N GLU A 82 -11.48 -5.32 -2.22
CA GLU A 82 -12.57 -4.52 -2.77
C GLU A 82 -12.28 -3.01 -2.58
N MET A 83 -12.74 -2.17 -3.51
CA MET A 83 -12.51 -0.72 -3.51
C MET A 83 -13.79 0.10 -3.74
N ASP A 84 -14.96 -0.49 -3.49
CA ASP A 84 -16.25 0.13 -3.79
C ASP A 84 -16.45 1.48 -3.09
N ASP A 85 -15.96 1.61 -1.84
CA ASP A 85 -16.02 2.85 -1.06
C ASP A 85 -14.78 3.76 -1.25
N THR A 86 -13.87 3.43 -2.18
CA THR A 86 -12.65 4.20 -2.45
C THR A 86 -12.90 5.28 -3.52
N PRO A 87 -12.45 6.53 -3.31
CA PRO A 87 -12.55 7.58 -4.34
C PRO A 87 -11.90 7.17 -5.67
N GLU A 88 -12.63 7.33 -6.79
CA GLU A 88 -12.18 6.88 -8.13
C GLU A 88 -10.79 7.40 -8.51
N HIS A 89 -10.48 8.65 -8.15
CA HIS A 89 -9.18 9.27 -8.46
C HIS A 89 -8.00 8.67 -7.68
N GLU A 90 -8.25 7.89 -6.63
CA GLU A 90 -7.22 7.19 -5.84
C GLU A 90 -7.05 5.73 -6.28
N GLN A 91 -8.07 5.12 -6.91
CA GLN A 91 -8.09 3.70 -7.24
C GLN A 91 -6.92 3.29 -8.14
N ALA A 92 -6.55 4.10 -9.13
CA ALA A 92 -5.40 3.81 -10.01
C ALA A 92 -4.08 3.69 -9.22
N ALA A 93 -3.87 4.56 -8.24
CA ALA A 93 -2.68 4.52 -7.39
C ALA A 93 -2.69 3.33 -6.42
N ILE A 94 -3.87 2.95 -5.92
CA ILE A 94 -4.05 1.79 -5.05
C ILE A 94 -3.78 0.50 -5.82
N LEU A 95 -4.37 0.34 -7.02
CA LEU A 95 -4.10 -0.78 -7.92
C LEU A 95 -2.63 -0.87 -8.30
N PHE A 96 -2.00 0.28 -8.56
CA PHE A 96 -0.57 0.32 -8.81
C PHE A 96 0.22 -0.19 -7.60
N ALA A 97 -0.08 0.30 -6.40
CA ALA A 97 0.59 -0.13 -5.18
C ALA A 97 0.41 -1.65 -4.93
N GLN A 98 -0.79 -2.18 -5.17
CA GLN A 98 -1.06 -3.62 -5.12
C GLN A 98 -0.21 -4.39 -6.13
N HIS A 99 -0.11 -3.91 -7.37
CA HIS A 99 0.75 -4.52 -8.39
C HIS A 99 2.23 -4.50 -8.00
N VAL A 100 2.74 -3.37 -7.50
CA VAL A 100 4.13 -3.26 -7.02
C VAL A 100 4.38 -4.22 -5.86
N ALA A 101 3.44 -4.31 -4.91
CA ALA A 101 3.52 -5.28 -3.82
C ALA A 101 3.48 -6.71 -4.36
N ASP A 102 2.66 -6.98 -5.37
CA ASP A 102 2.54 -8.30 -5.95
C ASP A 102 3.86 -8.78 -6.57
N GLN A 103 4.49 -7.87 -7.31
CA GLN A 103 5.72 -8.05 -8.07
C GLN A 103 6.99 -7.80 -7.26
N ARG A 104 6.92 -7.73 -5.93
CA ARG A 104 8.07 -7.55 -5.02
C ARG A 104 8.92 -6.32 -5.34
N GLY A 105 8.25 -5.21 -5.67
CA GLY A 105 8.89 -3.95 -6.02
C GLY A 105 9.34 -3.84 -7.47
N ALA A 106 9.15 -4.88 -8.29
CA ALA A 106 9.35 -4.75 -9.74
C ALA A 106 8.15 -4.03 -10.37
N VAL A 107 8.43 -3.15 -11.31
CA VAL A 107 7.40 -2.43 -12.07
C VAL A 107 7.67 -2.67 -13.55
N SER A 108 6.65 -3.09 -14.30
CA SER A 108 6.79 -3.15 -15.76
C SER A 108 6.75 -1.74 -16.34
N GLU A 109 7.63 -1.47 -17.31
CA GLU A 109 7.71 -0.17 -18.00
C GLU A 109 6.35 0.24 -18.58
N LYS A 110 5.64 -0.72 -19.19
CA LYS A 110 4.29 -0.51 -19.74
C LYS A 110 3.24 -0.14 -18.69
N ALA A 111 3.32 -0.70 -17.48
CA ALA A 111 2.41 -0.35 -16.40
C ALA A 111 2.72 1.04 -15.83
N TRP A 112 4.00 1.42 -15.83
CA TRP A 112 4.45 2.75 -15.40
C TRP A 112 3.96 3.86 -16.33
N GLU A 113 4.04 3.65 -17.65
CA GLU A 113 3.60 4.61 -18.67
C GLU A 113 2.10 4.91 -18.61
N HIS A 114 1.26 3.99 -18.13
CA HIS A 114 -0.18 4.23 -18.00
C HIS A 114 -0.57 5.11 -16.80
N LEU A 115 0.37 5.39 -15.90
CA LEU A 115 0.16 6.17 -14.67
C LEU A 115 0.72 7.60 -14.75
N THR A 116 1.45 7.92 -15.83
CA THR A 116 2.10 9.22 -16.07
C THR A 116 1.59 9.87 -17.34
#